data_AF-A0A812UKG6-F1
#
_entry.id   AF-A0A812UKG6-F1
#
_cell.length_a   1.000
_cell.length_b   1.000
_cell.length_c   1.000
_cell.angle_alpha   90.00
_cell.angle_beta   90.00
_cell.angle_gamma   90.00
#
_symmetry.space_group_name_H-M   'P 1'
#
loop_
_entity.id
_entity.type
_entity.pdbx_description
1 polymer ?
#
loop_
_entity_poly.entity_id
_entity_poly.type
_entity_poly.pdbx_seq_one_letter_code
_entity_poly.pdbx_strand_id
1 'polypeptide(L)'
;MGSCSSRPSHKANGSEHQQYAQMWVVPVPHVLEMTGSLQPHETLKERSLLEIWNSTMFTIFVSHQWLGFQHPDPNEERLKVLQLVLKRLIAKQLKIEYDIASSFYGRKLTARELHGIEEWYIWLDYFCVPQWVEYQVPALAEEQLLYVKSIPSYVDLCDVFVAWSRVLTKLGLLCLCGTDIRRIPEISQWKQIAFPVVTSLRPL
;
A
#
# COMPACT_ATOMS: atom_id res chain seq x y z
N MET A 1 19.69 31.83 12.22
CA MET A 1 19.21 31.73 10.83
C MET A 1 18.86 30.27 10.56
N GLY A 2 17.62 29.87 10.85
CA GLY A 2 17.14 28.50 10.63
C GLY A 2 16.65 28.36 9.19
N SER A 3 17.35 27.56 8.39
CA SER A 3 16.92 27.22 7.03
C SER A 3 15.73 26.26 7.12
N CYS A 4 14.53 26.80 6.91
CA CYS A 4 13.32 26.04 6.67
C CYS A 4 13.53 25.22 5.39
N SER A 5 13.88 23.95 5.56
CA SER A 5 14.05 23.00 4.45
C SER A 5 12.67 22.54 4.00
N SER A 6 12.08 23.28 3.06
CA SER A 6 10.86 22.84 2.38
C SER A 6 11.13 21.48 1.71
N ARG A 7 10.35 20.46 2.09
CA ARG A 7 10.29 19.19 1.33
C ARG A 7 9.91 19.55 -0.11
N PRO A 8 10.52 18.92 -1.13
CA PRO A 8 10.04 19.04 -2.49
C PRO A 8 8.55 18.67 -2.51
N SER A 9 7.73 19.55 -3.08
CA SER A 9 6.31 19.29 -3.33
C SER A 9 6.19 18.00 -4.16
N HIS A 10 5.83 16.89 -3.50
CA HIS A 10 5.52 15.65 -4.19
C HIS A 10 4.08 15.75 -4.69
N LYS A 11 3.93 15.71 -6.02
CA LYS A 11 2.69 15.58 -6.81
C LYS A 11 1.80 16.83 -6.95
N ALA A 12 1.99 17.52 -8.08
CA ALA A 12 1.01 18.42 -8.68
C ALA A 12 -0.01 17.71 -9.61
N ASN A 13 0.06 16.38 -9.74
CA ASN A 13 -0.76 15.63 -10.68
C ASN A 13 -1.89 14.90 -9.96
N GLY A 14 -3.12 15.24 -10.31
CA GLY A 14 -4.31 14.49 -9.89
C GLY A 14 -4.33 13.08 -10.47
N SER A 15 -5.20 12.24 -9.91
CA SER A 15 -5.52 10.90 -10.42
C SER A 15 -6.08 10.98 -11.86
N GLU A 16 -5.68 10.06 -12.74
CA GLU A 16 -6.30 9.93 -14.08
C GLU A 16 -7.64 9.21 -13.99
N HIS A 17 -7.76 8.31 -13.01
CA HIS A 17 -9.01 7.62 -12.71
C HIS A 17 -9.94 8.46 -11.84
N GLN A 18 -11.24 8.26 -12.00
CA GLN A 18 -12.24 8.92 -11.17
C GLN A 18 -12.21 8.38 -9.74
N GLN A 19 -12.20 9.29 -8.76
CA GLN A 19 -12.35 8.99 -7.35
C GLN A 19 -13.81 9.18 -6.93
N TYR A 20 -14.47 8.11 -6.50
CA TYR A 20 -15.87 8.12 -6.05
C TYR A 20 -16.01 8.21 -4.53
N ALA A 21 -14.96 7.84 -3.79
CA ALA A 21 -14.92 7.89 -2.33
C ALA A 21 -13.54 8.35 -1.83
N GLN A 22 -13.51 8.96 -0.65
CA GLN A 22 -12.26 9.39 -0.02
C GLN A 22 -11.29 8.23 0.19
N MET A 23 -9.99 8.52 0.13
CA MET A 23 -8.96 7.52 0.33
C MET A 23 -8.54 7.53 1.80
N TRP A 24 -8.75 6.43 2.51
CA TRP A 24 -8.23 6.24 3.86
C TRP A 24 -6.86 5.59 3.82
N VAL A 25 -5.99 5.96 4.76
CA VAL A 25 -4.65 5.40 4.91
C VAL A 25 -4.31 5.20 6.39
N VAL A 26 -3.34 4.33 6.67
CA VAL A 26 -2.85 4.07 8.03
C VAL A 26 -1.37 4.45 8.12
N PRO A 27 -0.95 5.25 9.10
CA PRO A 27 0.46 5.51 9.35
C PRO A 27 1.27 4.23 9.55
N VAL A 28 2.50 4.17 9.01
CA VAL A 28 3.42 3.04 9.22
C VAL A 28 3.59 2.69 10.70
N PRO A 29 3.76 3.64 11.65
CA PRO A 29 3.89 3.32 13.07
C PRO A 29 2.69 2.53 13.61
N HIS A 30 1.47 2.92 13.25
CA HIS A 30 0.26 2.19 13.66
C HIS A 30 0.25 0.77 13.10
N VAL A 31 0.66 0.56 11.84
CA VAL A 31 0.77 -0.79 11.26
C VAL A 31 1.82 -1.64 11.98
N LEU A 32 2.93 -1.04 12.43
CA LEU A 32 3.97 -1.74 13.19
C LEU A 32 3.55 -2.13 14.62
N GLU A 33 2.62 -1.39 15.20
CA GLU A 33 2.05 -1.62 16.53
C GLU A 33 0.85 -2.58 16.53
N MET A 34 0.26 -2.86 15.37
CA MET A 34 -0.81 -3.85 15.26
C MET A 34 -0.34 -5.22 15.76
N THR A 35 -1.10 -5.81 16.68
CA THR A 35 -0.86 -7.14 17.23
C THR A 35 -2.04 -8.06 16.92
N GLY A 36 -1.76 -9.35 16.75
CA GLY A 36 -2.76 -10.35 16.36
C GLY A 36 -3.17 -10.23 14.89
N SER A 37 -4.45 -10.45 14.62
CA SER A 37 -5.01 -10.42 13.27
C SER A 37 -5.13 -9.00 12.71
N LEU A 38 -5.11 -8.91 11.37
CA LEU A 38 -5.43 -7.66 10.68
C LEU A 38 -6.83 -7.20 11.11
N GLN A 39 -6.98 -5.92 11.45
CA GLN A 39 -8.27 -5.38 11.88
C GLN A 39 -8.99 -4.76 10.68
N PRO A 40 -10.32 -4.89 10.58
CA PRO A 40 -11.09 -4.28 9.50
C PRO A 40 -11.14 -2.75 9.64
N HIS A 41 -11.56 -2.09 8.57
CA HIS A 41 -11.67 -0.64 8.48
C HIS A 41 -12.43 -0.01 9.65
N GLU A 42 -13.57 -0.58 10.02
CA GLU A 42 -14.47 -0.07 11.07
C GLU A 42 -13.74 -0.01 12.41
N THR A 43 -13.02 -1.08 12.76
CA THR A 43 -12.25 -1.15 14.00
C THR A 43 -11.11 -0.13 14.03
N LEU A 44 -10.40 0.08 12.92
CA LEU A 44 -9.36 1.12 12.87
C LEU A 44 -9.95 2.53 12.91
N LYS A 45 -11.11 2.75 12.30
CA LYS A 45 -11.83 4.02 12.32
C LYS A 45 -12.27 4.38 13.73
N GLU A 46 -12.88 3.43 14.45
CA GLU A 46 -13.30 3.60 15.85
C GLU A 46 -12.13 3.90 16.79
N ARG A 47 -10.95 3.35 16.50
CA ARG A 47 -9.71 3.59 17.25
C ARG A 47 -8.95 4.85 16.81
N SER A 48 -9.48 5.61 15.85
CA SER A 48 -8.81 6.79 15.27
C SER A 48 -7.41 6.49 14.70
N LEU A 49 -7.23 5.30 14.13
CA LEU A 49 -5.96 4.87 13.51
C LEU A 49 -5.91 5.13 12.00
N LEU A 50 -7.03 5.57 11.41
CA LEU A 50 -7.15 5.93 9.99
C LEU A 50 -7.07 7.43 9.78
N GLU A 51 -6.42 7.82 8.69
CA GLU A 51 -6.31 9.20 8.24
C GLU A 51 -6.84 9.35 6.80
N ILE A 52 -7.39 10.52 6.49
CA ILE A 52 -7.80 10.86 5.13
C ILE A 52 -6.56 11.28 4.37
N TRP A 53 -6.30 10.58 3.26
CA TRP A 53 -5.17 10.86 2.39
C TRP A 53 -5.20 12.30 1.85
N ASN A 54 -4.04 12.91 1.72
CA ASN A 54 -3.83 14.12 0.96
C ASN A 54 -2.50 14.07 0.20
N SER A 55 -2.30 14.98 -0.76
CA SER A 55 -1.15 14.96 -1.67
C SER A 55 0.22 15.10 -1.01
N THR A 56 0.30 15.51 0.27
CA THR A 56 1.57 15.60 1.01
C THR A 56 1.99 14.28 1.64
N MET A 57 1.11 13.29 1.68
CA MET A 57 1.33 12.00 2.34
C MET A 57 2.00 11.00 1.40
N PHE A 58 3.23 10.61 1.73
CA PHE A 58 3.93 9.56 1.02
C PHE A 58 3.27 8.20 1.32
N THR A 59 2.65 7.58 0.32
CA THR A 59 1.75 6.44 0.54
C THR A 59 2.17 5.20 -0.22
N ILE A 60 2.24 4.06 0.48
CA ILE A 60 2.44 2.74 -0.11
C ILE A 60 1.08 2.10 -0.38
N PHE A 61 0.79 1.78 -1.64
CA PHE A 61 -0.33 0.92 -2.01
C PHE A 61 0.07 -0.54 -1.84
N VAL A 62 -0.63 -1.30 -1.00
CA VAL A 62 -0.39 -2.74 -0.80
C VAL A 62 -1.51 -3.54 -1.48
N SER A 63 -1.20 -4.10 -2.65
CA SER A 63 -2.04 -5.11 -3.29
C SER A 63 -1.73 -6.47 -2.69
N HIS A 64 -2.74 -7.25 -2.33
CA HIS A 64 -2.52 -8.56 -1.72
C HIS A 64 -3.53 -9.62 -2.20
N GLN A 65 -3.14 -10.89 -2.10
CA GLN A 65 -4.05 -12.00 -2.35
C GLN A 65 -4.87 -12.34 -1.10
N TRP A 66 -6.19 -12.26 -1.18
CA TRP A 66 -7.09 -12.76 -0.15
C TRP A 66 -6.90 -14.27 0.04
N LEU A 67 -6.56 -14.71 1.25
CA LEU A 67 -6.29 -16.12 1.56
C LEU A 67 -7.50 -16.86 2.14
N GLY A 68 -8.51 -16.13 2.57
CA GLY A 68 -9.76 -16.66 3.12
C GLY A 68 -10.96 -15.89 2.56
N PHE A 69 -12.16 -16.42 2.79
CA PHE A 69 -13.40 -15.79 2.36
C PHE A 69 -13.77 -14.57 3.20
N GLN A 70 -13.60 -14.67 4.52
CA GLN A 70 -13.98 -13.63 5.48
C GLN A 70 -12.81 -12.74 5.92
N HIS A 71 -11.58 -13.23 5.77
CA HIS A 71 -10.40 -12.55 6.27
C HIS A 71 -9.23 -12.75 5.29
N PRO A 72 -8.50 -11.68 4.92
CA PRO A 72 -7.42 -11.76 3.94
C PRO A 72 -6.20 -12.52 4.45
N ASP A 73 -5.94 -12.47 5.75
CA ASP A 73 -4.79 -13.11 6.41
C ASP A 73 -5.21 -13.94 7.64
N PRO A 74 -5.96 -15.04 7.45
CA PRO A 74 -6.56 -15.79 8.55
C PRO A 74 -5.53 -16.43 9.51
N ASN A 75 -4.27 -16.57 9.06
CA ASN A 75 -3.18 -17.14 9.85
C ASN A 75 -2.22 -16.07 10.41
N GLU A 76 -2.50 -14.79 10.19
CA GLU A 76 -1.67 -13.66 10.66
C GLU A 76 -0.21 -13.70 10.18
N GLU A 77 0.08 -14.48 9.14
CA GLU A 77 1.43 -14.66 8.62
C GLU A 77 1.84 -13.46 7.77
N ARG A 78 0.86 -12.89 7.06
CA ARG A 78 1.08 -11.79 6.16
C ARG A 78 1.43 -10.57 7.00
N LEU A 79 0.58 -10.11 7.92
CA LEU A 79 0.86 -8.90 8.71
C LEU A 79 2.28 -8.91 9.32
N LYS A 80 2.72 -10.04 9.88
CA LYS A 80 4.07 -10.23 10.43
C LYS A 80 5.19 -9.99 9.40
N VAL A 81 5.00 -10.46 8.16
CA VAL A 81 5.97 -10.26 7.06
C VAL A 81 6.01 -8.82 6.61
N LEU A 82 4.86 -8.15 6.49
CA LEU A 82 4.82 -6.72 6.16
C LEU A 82 5.54 -5.90 7.22
N GLN A 83 5.23 -6.14 8.50
CA GLN A 83 5.91 -5.51 9.63
C GLN A 83 7.41 -5.79 9.64
N LEU A 84 7.82 -7.03 9.38
CA LEU A 84 9.24 -7.40 9.31
C LEU A 84 9.97 -6.63 8.21
N VAL A 85 9.38 -6.52 7.01
CA VAL A 85 10.00 -5.77 5.92
C VAL A 85 10.08 -4.29 6.23
N LEU A 86 9.00 -3.69 6.75
CA LEU A 86 9.01 -2.28 7.17
C LEU A 86 10.08 -2.02 8.25
N LYS A 87 10.16 -2.87 9.29
CA LYS A 87 11.19 -2.78 10.34
C LYS A 87 12.60 -2.87 9.76
N ARG A 88 12.83 -3.78 8.82
CA ARG A 88 14.16 -3.93 8.20
C ARG A 88 14.48 -2.79 7.22
N LEU A 89 13.48 -2.21 6.54
CA LEU A 89 13.66 -1.00 5.74
C LEU A 89 14.03 0.19 6.62
N ILE A 90 13.32 0.39 7.74
CA ILE A 90 13.62 1.39 8.78
C ILE A 90 15.06 1.21 9.29
N ALA A 91 15.43 -0.02 9.66
CA ALA A 91 16.76 -0.36 10.14
C ALA A 91 17.85 -0.32 9.05
N LYS A 92 17.49 0.02 7.79
CA LYS A 92 18.38 0.04 6.63
C LYS A 92 19.09 -1.30 6.39
N GLN A 93 18.44 -2.41 6.75
CA GLN A 93 18.94 -3.78 6.62
C GLN A 93 18.53 -4.46 5.32
N LEU A 94 17.73 -3.78 4.49
CA LEU A 94 17.29 -4.27 3.19
C LEU A 94 17.76 -3.36 2.08
N LYS A 95 18.25 -3.97 1.02
CA LYS A 95 18.47 -3.31 -0.26
C LYS A 95 17.26 -3.52 -1.16
N ILE A 96 16.72 -2.43 -1.70
CA ILE A 96 15.69 -2.50 -2.74
C ILE A 96 16.42 -2.77 -4.06
N GLU A 97 16.19 -3.95 -4.64
CA GLU A 97 16.63 -4.28 -5.99
C GLU A 97 15.53 -3.89 -6.98
N TYR A 98 15.91 -3.38 -8.15
CA TYR A 98 14.96 -3.06 -9.23
C TYR A 98 15.21 -4.04 -10.36
N ASP A 99 14.15 -4.61 -10.97
CA ASP A 99 14.34 -5.32 -12.23
C ASP A 99 14.78 -4.37 -13.33
N ILE A 100 15.14 -4.96 -14.46
CA ILE A 100 15.62 -4.25 -15.64
C ILE A 100 14.57 -3.23 -16.10
N ALA A 101 13.30 -3.62 -16.22
CA ALA A 101 12.27 -2.70 -16.70
C ALA A 101 12.00 -1.57 -15.70
N SER A 102 11.90 -1.86 -14.40
CA SER A 102 11.81 -0.83 -13.36
C SER A 102 13.05 0.05 -13.28
N SER A 103 14.22 -0.48 -13.64
CA SER A 103 15.48 0.28 -13.65
C SER A 103 15.55 1.33 -14.75
N PHE A 104 14.86 1.10 -15.87
CA PHE A 104 14.81 1.99 -17.04
C PHE A 104 13.58 2.90 -17.05
N TYR A 105 12.43 2.41 -16.58
CA TYR A 105 11.15 3.13 -16.72
C TYR A 105 10.47 3.44 -15.38
N GLY A 106 10.94 2.87 -14.28
CA GLY A 106 10.39 3.08 -12.94
C GLY A 106 11.06 4.24 -12.21
N ARG A 107 10.33 4.83 -11.26
CA ARG A 107 10.88 5.76 -10.29
C ARG A 107 11.68 4.98 -9.25
N LYS A 108 12.98 5.27 -9.15
CA LYS A 108 13.82 4.73 -8.09
C LYS A 108 13.65 5.58 -6.84
N LEU A 109 13.33 4.92 -5.73
CA LEU A 109 13.35 5.55 -4.41
C LEU A 109 14.79 5.89 -4.04
N THR A 110 15.02 7.16 -3.72
CA THR A 110 16.31 7.63 -3.22
C THR A 110 16.51 7.17 -1.78
N ALA A 111 17.77 7.05 -1.36
CA ALA A 111 18.09 6.75 0.05
C ALA A 111 17.51 7.80 1.02
N ARG A 112 17.35 9.05 0.57
CA ARG A 112 16.72 10.13 1.34
C ARG A 112 15.24 9.89 1.56
N GLU A 113 14.52 9.45 0.53
CA GLU A 113 13.10 9.12 0.65
C GLU A 113 12.90 7.94 1.60
N LEU A 114 13.69 6.87 1.45
CA LEU A 114 13.63 5.70 2.33
C LEU A 114 13.93 6.03 3.80
N HIS A 115 14.68 7.10 4.08
CA HIS A 115 14.97 7.51 5.45
C HIS A 115 13.71 7.97 6.19
N GLY A 116 12.68 8.46 5.49
CA GLY A 116 11.44 8.94 6.08
C GLY A 116 10.34 7.88 6.19
N ILE A 117 10.64 6.59 6.01
CA ILE A 117 9.61 5.52 5.96
C ILE A 117 8.75 5.42 7.23
N GLU A 118 9.26 5.86 8.38
CA GLU A 118 8.49 5.92 9.64
C GLU A 118 7.34 6.95 9.58
N GLU A 119 7.42 7.93 8.68
CA GLU A 119 6.38 8.94 8.48
C GLU A 119 5.47 8.62 7.28
N TRP A 120 5.66 7.46 6.64
CA TRP A 120 4.87 7.06 5.49
C TRP A 120 3.53 6.47 5.92
N TYR A 121 2.66 6.29 4.93
CA TYR A 121 1.33 5.75 5.09
C TYR A 121 1.16 4.49 4.25
N ILE A 122 0.25 3.62 4.68
CA ILE A 122 -0.10 2.37 3.99
C ILE A 122 -1.57 2.43 3.63
N TRP A 123 -1.83 2.13 2.36
CA TRP A 123 -3.16 1.79 1.87
C TRP A 123 -3.23 0.27 1.68
N LEU A 124 -4.23 -0.38 2.28
CA LEU A 124 -4.54 -1.80 2.08
C LEU A 124 -6.06 -1.96 2.15
N ASP A 125 -6.65 -2.58 1.12
CA ASP A 125 -8.10 -2.70 0.94
C ASP A 125 -8.86 -3.12 2.21
N TYR A 126 -8.45 -4.17 2.91
CA TYR A 126 -9.14 -4.67 4.11
C TYR A 126 -9.36 -3.64 5.22
N PHE A 127 -8.41 -2.72 5.43
CA PHE A 127 -8.51 -1.73 6.50
C PHE A 127 -8.72 -0.29 6.01
N CYS A 128 -8.53 -0.04 4.72
CA CYS A 128 -8.78 1.27 4.10
C CYS A 128 -10.13 1.36 3.40
N VAL A 129 -10.77 0.23 3.11
CA VAL A 129 -12.11 0.14 2.52
C VAL A 129 -13.07 -0.39 3.58
N PRO A 130 -14.24 0.24 3.79
CA PRO A 130 -15.27 -0.29 4.68
C PRO A 130 -15.55 -1.77 4.41
N GLN A 131 -15.54 -2.59 5.46
CA GLN A 131 -15.81 -4.03 5.37
C GLN A 131 -17.27 -4.30 5.71
N TRP A 132 -17.87 -5.29 5.04
CA TRP A 132 -19.21 -5.74 5.39
C TRP A 132 -19.14 -6.65 6.62
N VAL A 133 -19.14 -6.03 7.79
CA VAL A 133 -19.27 -6.76 9.05
C VAL A 133 -20.77 -6.85 9.39
N GLU A 134 -21.37 -7.95 8.94
CA GLU A 134 -22.59 -8.57 9.50
C GLU A 134 -23.93 -7.81 9.49
N TYR A 135 -24.06 -6.61 8.90
CA TYR A 135 -25.36 -5.96 8.72
C TYR A 135 -25.85 -6.04 7.27
N GLN A 136 -26.96 -6.76 7.05
CA GLN A 136 -27.71 -6.84 5.78
C GLN A 136 -28.39 -5.49 5.45
N VAL A 137 -27.63 -4.41 5.35
CA VAL A 137 -28.14 -3.09 4.99
C VAL A 137 -27.63 -2.76 3.57
N PRO A 138 -28.51 -2.78 2.55
CA PRO A 138 -28.12 -2.51 1.17
C PRO A 138 -27.37 -1.17 0.97
N ALA A 139 -27.61 -0.16 1.81
CA ALA A 139 -26.90 1.11 1.71
C ALA A 139 -25.38 0.99 1.99
N LEU A 140 -24.96 0.12 2.92
CA LEU A 140 -23.53 -0.13 3.21
C LEU A 140 -22.85 -0.83 2.02
N ALA A 141 -23.62 -1.60 1.25
CA ALA A 141 -23.18 -2.23 0.01
C ALA A 141 -22.78 -1.22 -1.05
N GLU A 142 -23.66 -0.25 -1.25
CA GLU A 142 -23.48 0.80 -2.24
C GLU A 142 -22.30 1.69 -1.86
N GLU A 143 -22.16 2.02 -0.58
CA GLU A 143 -21.01 2.77 -0.07
C GLU A 143 -19.70 2.03 -0.34
N GLN A 144 -19.58 0.76 0.08
CA GLN A 144 -18.35 -0.01 -0.17
C GLN A 144 -18.02 -0.07 -1.67
N LEU A 145 -19.02 -0.20 -2.53
CA LEU A 145 -18.82 -0.25 -3.98
C LEU A 145 -18.17 1.05 -4.50
N LEU A 146 -18.45 2.21 -3.91
CA LEU A 146 -17.79 3.47 -4.28
C LEU A 146 -16.30 3.45 -3.94
N TYR A 147 -15.92 2.92 -2.79
CA TYR A 147 -14.50 2.74 -2.41
C TYR A 147 -13.81 1.75 -3.35
N VAL A 148 -14.45 0.62 -3.66
CA VAL A 148 -13.91 -0.37 -4.61
C VAL A 148 -13.73 0.22 -6.01
N LYS A 149 -14.71 0.99 -6.51
CA LYS A 149 -14.61 1.70 -7.79
C LYS A 149 -13.50 2.75 -7.80
N SER A 150 -13.10 3.26 -6.63
CA SER A 150 -12.05 4.27 -6.49
C SER A 150 -10.65 3.68 -6.40
N ILE A 151 -10.49 2.35 -6.30
CA ILE A 151 -9.18 1.69 -6.21
C ILE A 151 -8.21 2.14 -7.30
N PRO A 152 -8.58 2.23 -8.59
CA PRO A 152 -7.65 2.69 -9.63
C PRO A 152 -7.10 4.09 -9.36
N SER A 153 -7.96 4.97 -8.82
CA SER A 153 -7.54 6.30 -8.40
C SER A 153 -6.58 6.25 -7.21
N TYR A 154 -6.85 5.44 -6.19
CA TYR A 154 -5.93 5.29 -5.06
C TYR A 154 -4.56 4.78 -5.49
N VAL A 155 -4.54 3.90 -6.48
CA VAL A 155 -3.30 3.39 -7.06
C VAL A 155 -2.51 4.52 -7.74
N ASP A 156 -3.15 5.39 -8.54
CA ASP A 156 -2.50 6.57 -9.14
C ASP A 156 -1.94 7.55 -8.08
N LEU A 157 -2.68 7.71 -6.98
CA LEU A 157 -2.34 8.65 -5.91
C LEU A 157 -1.19 8.15 -5.03
N CYS A 158 -0.96 6.84 -4.91
CA CYS A 158 0.14 6.28 -4.12
C CYS A 158 1.52 6.48 -4.77
N ASP A 159 2.56 6.51 -3.94
CA ASP A 159 3.95 6.77 -4.34
C ASP A 159 4.74 5.50 -4.66
N VAL A 160 4.30 4.38 -4.08
CA VAL A 160 4.92 3.06 -4.17
C VAL A 160 3.81 2.03 -4.27
N PHE A 161 3.95 1.08 -5.19
CA PHE A 161 3.08 -0.08 -5.26
C PHE A 161 3.80 -1.31 -4.73
N VAL A 162 3.18 -2.03 -3.80
CA VAL A 162 3.67 -3.30 -3.26
C VAL A 162 2.70 -4.41 -3.62
N ALA A 163 3.20 -5.42 -4.32
CA ALA A 163 2.47 -6.65 -4.54
C ALA A 163 2.85 -7.69 -3.46
N TRP A 164 1.84 -8.15 -2.73
CA TRP A 164 1.96 -9.14 -1.68
C TRP A 164 1.35 -10.48 -2.09
N SER A 165 2.21 -11.44 -2.45
CA SER A 165 1.80 -12.76 -2.91
C SER A 165 2.35 -13.91 -2.04
N ARG A 166 1.68 -15.07 -2.09
CA ARG A 166 2.09 -16.30 -1.38
C ARG A 166 3.54 -16.71 -1.65
N VAL A 167 4.00 -16.52 -2.90
CA VAL A 167 5.36 -16.89 -3.33
C VAL A 167 6.41 -16.04 -2.62
N LEU A 168 6.15 -14.74 -2.48
CA LEU A 168 7.09 -13.78 -1.91
C LEU A 168 7.27 -13.95 -0.40
N THR A 169 6.21 -14.35 0.31
CA THR A 169 6.28 -14.52 1.77
C THR A 169 7.10 -15.72 2.22
N LYS A 170 7.13 -16.83 1.45
CA LYS A 170 8.01 -17.97 1.76
C LYS A 170 9.50 -17.60 1.69
N LEU A 171 9.82 -16.51 0.99
CA LEU A 171 11.17 -15.99 0.83
C LEU A 171 11.45 -14.74 1.68
N GLY A 172 10.46 -14.24 2.44
CA GLY A 172 10.58 -12.99 3.21
C GLY A 172 10.73 -11.74 2.34
N LEU A 173 10.22 -11.78 1.10
CA LEU A 173 10.34 -10.71 0.11
C LEU A 173 9.01 -9.95 -0.03
N LEU A 174 9.09 -8.67 -0.40
CA LEU A 174 7.98 -7.88 -0.93
C LEU A 174 8.40 -7.33 -2.30
N CYS A 175 7.50 -7.37 -3.27
CA CYS A 175 7.75 -6.81 -4.60
C CYS A 175 7.32 -5.34 -4.60
N LEU A 176 8.29 -4.42 -4.65
CA LEU A 176 8.08 -2.97 -4.70
C LEU A 176 8.09 -2.49 -6.16
N CYS A 177 6.95 -2.41 -6.82
CA CYS A 177 6.90 -1.85 -8.17
C CYS A 177 6.94 -0.32 -8.09
N GLY A 178 8.04 0.29 -8.54
CA GLY A 178 8.20 1.74 -8.72
C GLY A 178 7.61 2.26 -10.04
N THR A 179 6.62 1.58 -10.60
CA THR A 179 6.03 1.95 -11.90
C THR A 179 5.11 3.15 -11.80
N ASP A 180 5.13 3.96 -12.85
CA ASP A 180 4.03 4.87 -13.18
C ASP A 180 2.79 4.01 -13.53
N ILE A 181 1.88 3.84 -12.56
CA ILE A 181 0.73 2.91 -12.67
C ILE A 181 -0.24 3.33 -13.80
N ARG A 182 -0.16 4.59 -14.25
CA ARG A 182 -0.90 5.14 -15.39
C ARG A 182 -0.62 4.43 -16.73
N ARG A 183 0.36 3.52 -16.79
CA ARG A 183 0.68 2.71 -18.00
C ARG A 183 0.25 1.25 -17.90
N ILE A 184 -0.42 0.84 -16.83
CA ILE A 184 -0.92 -0.53 -16.67
C ILE A 184 -2.28 -0.63 -17.37
N PRO A 185 -2.46 -1.55 -18.34
CA PRO A 185 -3.74 -1.68 -19.02
C PRO A 185 -4.83 -2.20 -18.08
N GLU A 186 -6.07 -1.91 -18.47
CA GLU A 186 -7.36 -2.12 -17.79
C GLU A 186 -7.40 -3.25 -16.72
N ILE A 187 -8.09 -2.99 -15.60
CA ILE A 187 -8.26 -3.89 -14.42
C ILE A 187 -8.65 -5.33 -14.81
N SER A 188 -9.38 -5.49 -15.91
CA SER A 188 -9.79 -6.78 -16.50
C SER A 188 -8.61 -7.69 -16.86
N GLN A 189 -7.42 -7.12 -17.11
CA GLN A 189 -6.20 -7.82 -17.54
C GLN A 189 -5.28 -8.21 -16.37
N TRP A 190 -5.59 -7.83 -15.13
CA TRP A 190 -4.73 -8.06 -13.96
C TRP A 190 -4.59 -9.55 -13.59
N LYS A 191 -5.41 -10.44 -14.16
CA LYS A 191 -5.24 -11.91 -14.06
C LYS A 191 -4.08 -12.46 -14.88
N GLN A 192 -3.52 -11.69 -15.83
CA GLN A 192 -2.52 -12.18 -16.79
C GLN A 192 -1.22 -11.38 -16.84
N ILE A 193 -1.14 -10.23 -16.15
CA ILE A 193 0.03 -9.36 -16.22
C ILE A 193 1.03 -9.76 -15.13
N ALA A 194 2.10 -10.42 -15.55
CA ALA A 194 3.36 -10.41 -14.81
C ALA A 194 3.88 -8.97 -14.81
N PHE A 195 3.62 -8.23 -13.72
CA PHE A 195 4.17 -6.89 -13.52
C PHE A 195 5.70 -6.94 -13.59
N PRO A 196 6.42 -5.95 -14.15
CA PRO A 196 7.87 -5.89 -14.06
C PRO A 196 8.29 -5.90 -12.58
N VAL A 197 8.98 -6.98 -12.19
CA VAL A 197 9.04 -7.49 -10.81
C VAL A 197 10.29 -6.99 -10.08
N VAL A 198 10.16 -6.28 -8.96
CA VAL A 198 11.27 -6.25 -7.98
C VAL A 198 11.54 -7.66 -7.47
N THR A 199 12.69 -8.19 -7.86
CA THR A 199 12.95 -9.63 -7.88
C THR A 199 13.44 -10.16 -6.54
N SER A 200 14.03 -9.33 -5.67
CA SER A 200 14.32 -9.73 -4.29
C SER A 200 14.70 -8.56 -3.36
N LEU A 201 14.38 -8.70 -2.06
CA LEU A 201 15.01 -7.99 -0.95
C LEU A 201 16.11 -8.91 -0.38
N ARG A 202 17.39 -8.61 -0.65
CA ARG A 202 18.50 -9.36 -0.05
C ARG A 202 18.93 -8.74 1.28
N PRO A 203 19.38 -9.55 2.25
CA PRO A 203 20.16 -9.04 3.37
C PRO A 203 21.39 -8.27 2.84
N LEU A 204 21.78 -7.22 3.55
CA LEU A 204 23.08 -6.57 3.34
C LEU A 204 24.24 -7.53 3.65
#